data_AF-A0A965UHR8-F1
#
_entry.id   AF-A0A965UHR8-F1
#
_cell.length_a   1.000
_cell.length_b   1.000
_cell.length_c   1.000
_cell.angle_alpha   90.00
_cell.angle_beta   90.00
_cell.angle_gamma   90.00
#
_symmetry.space_group_name_H-M   'P 1'
#
loop_
_entity.id
_entity.type
_entity.pdbx_description
1 polymer ?
#
loop_
_entity_poly.entity_id
_entity_poly.type
_entity_poly.pdbx_seq_one_letter_code
_entity_poly.pdbx_strand_id
1 'polypeptide(L)' 'MSRVEHALAEAQTAEDVVIISFDESGEMSLHSTLTRGPDILWALELAKMQIIEMGQPEDA' A
#
# COMPACT_ATOMS: atom_id res chain seq x y z
N MET A 1 -1.77 -3.02 -18.13
CA MET A 1 -2.18 -2.65 -16.78
C MET A 1 -1.11 -3.10 -15.81
N SER A 2 -0.57 -2.20 -14.99
CA SER A 2 0.40 -2.56 -13.95
C SER A 2 -0.29 -3.35 -12.83
N ARG A 3 0.46 -4.12 -12.03
CA ARG A 3 -0.10 -4.86 -10.86
C ARG A 3 -0.84 -3.92 -9.89
N VAL A 4 -0.42 -2.65 -9.83
CA VAL A 4 -1.03 -1.62 -8.98
C VAL A 4 -2.40 -1.18 -9.51
N GLU A 5 -2.53 -0.98 -10.81
CA GLU A 5 -3.82 -0.64 -11.43
C GLU A 5 -4.85 -1.76 -11.25
N HIS A 6 -4.38 -3.02 -11.27
CA HIS A 6 -5.24 -4.17 -10.99
C HIS A 6 -5.71 -4.19 -9.53
N ALA A 7 -4.81 -4.04 -8.57
CA ALA A 7 -5.18 -3.97 -7.15
C ALA A 7 -6.12 -2.79 -6.84
N LEU A 8 -5.92 -1.65 -7.51
CA LEU A 8 -6.81 -0.49 -7.39
C LEU A 8 -8.20 -0.79 -7.96
N ALA A 9 -8.28 -1.52 -9.07
CA ALA A 9 -9.55 -1.93 -9.67
C ALA A 9 -10.32 -2.92 -8.78
N GLU A 10 -9.65 -3.73 -7.98
CA GLU A 10 -10.29 -4.63 -7.01
C GLU A 10 -10.72 -3.92 -5.72
N ALA A 11 -10.06 -2.81 -5.36
CA ALA A 11 -10.38 -2.00 -4.19
C ALA A 11 -11.57 -1.04 -4.38
N GLN A 12 -12.36 -1.20 -5.45
CA GLN A 12 -13.45 -0.28 -5.84
C GLN A 12 -14.54 -0.06 -4.79
N THR A 13 -14.65 -0.94 -3.79
CA THR A 13 -15.62 -0.80 -2.70
C THR A 13 -15.12 0.08 -1.55
N ALA A 14 -13.86 0.48 -1.54
CA ALA A 14 -13.27 1.34 -0.53
C ALA A 14 -13.24 2.81 -1.00
N GLU A 15 -13.62 3.72 -0.11
CA GLU A 15 -13.64 5.17 -0.38
C GLU A 15 -12.21 5.73 -0.45
N ASP A 16 -11.38 5.36 0.54
CA ASP A 16 -10.00 5.78 0.65
C ASP A 16 -9.05 4.58 0.56
N VAL A 17 -8.13 4.64 -0.41
CA VAL A 17 -7.23 3.55 -0.74
C VAL A 17 -5.82 4.09 -0.90
N VAL A 18 -4.85 3.40 -0.29
CA VAL A 18 -3.42 3.56 -0.55
C VAL A 18 -2.85 2.18 -0.89
N ILE A 19 -2.18 2.08 -2.04
CA ILE A 19 -1.51 0.87 -2.50
C ILE A 19 -0.03 1.18 -2.60
N ILE A 20 0.78 0.38 -1.91
CA ILE A 20 2.24 0.43 -1.95
C ILE A 20 2.71 -0.89 -2.56
N SER A 21 3.52 -0.82 -3.61
CA SER A 21 4.08 -2.00 -4.25
C SER A 21 5.58 -1.83 -4.44
N PHE A 22 6.31 -2.93 -4.30
CA PHE A 22 7.70 -3.04 -4.69
C PHE A 22 7.80 -3.97 -5.89
N ASP A 23 8.65 -3.64 -6.84
CA ASP A 23 9.00 -4.56 -7.92
C ASP A 23 10.19 -5.47 -7.53
N GLU A 24 10.60 -6.32 -8.46
CA GLU A 24 11.71 -7.27 -8.25
C GLU A 24 13.08 -6.60 -8.05
N SER A 25 13.22 -5.33 -8.46
CA SER A 25 14.41 -4.52 -8.22
C SER A 25 14.38 -3.76 -6.89
N GLY A 26 13.25 -3.85 -6.17
CA GLY A 26 12.99 -3.07 -4.97
C GLY A 26 12.53 -1.64 -5.26
N GLU A 27 12.20 -1.29 -6.50
CA GLU A 27 11.63 0.01 -6.83
C GLU A 27 10.22 0.12 -6.24
N MET A 28 9.98 1.19 -5.49
CA MET A 28 8.71 1.44 -4.82
C MET A 28 7.80 2.29 -5.70
N SER A 29 6.56 1.85 -5.85
CA SER A 29 5.47 2.63 -6.44
C SER A 29 4.31 2.78 -5.46
N LEU A 30 3.73 3.97 -5.42
CA LEU A 30 2.58 4.30 -4.56
C LEU A 30 1.44 4.87 -5.38
N HIS A 31 0.23 4.35 -5.17
CA HIS A 31 -1.01 4.90 -5.72
C HIS A 31 -2.00 5.16 -4.59
N SER A 32 -2.73 6.27 -4.69
CA SER A 32 -3.64 6.72 -3.63
C SER A 32 -4.88 7.38 -4.22
N THR A 33 -6.06 7.09 -3.66
CA THR A 33 -7.29 7.86 -3.93
C THR A 33 -7.40 9.09 -3.02
N LEU A 34 -6.65 9.12 -1.91
CA LEU A 34 -6.57 10.27 -1.01
C LEU A 34 -5.91 11.45 -1.73
N THR A 35 -6.52 12.63 -1.61
CA THR A 35 -6.04 13.88 -2.22
C THR A 35 -5.39 14.84 -1.22
N ARG A 36 -5.49 14.54 0.08
CA ARG A 36 -4.95 15.38 1.16
C ARG A 36 -3.67 14.78 1.70
N GLY A 37 -2.58 15.55 1.64
CA GLY A 37 -1.25 15.12 2.09
C GLY A 37 -1.20 14.53 3.50
N PRO A 38 -1.80 15.15 4.53
CA PRO A 38 -1.82 14.59 5.89
C PRO A 38 -2.47 13.22 6.00
N ASP A 39 -3.56 13.00 5.25
CA ASP A 39 -4.32 11.75 5.31
C ASP A 39 -3.53 10.61 4.65
N ILE A 40 -2.79 10.90 3.58
CA ILE A 40 -1.83 9.96 2.96
C ILE A 40 -0.75 9.55 3.96
N LEU A 41 -0.14 10.51 4.66
CA LEU A 41 0.92 10.23 5.64
C LEU A 41 0.40 9.38 6.80
N TRP A 42 -0.83 9.64 7.25
CA TRP A 42 -1.46 8.85 8.30
C TRP A 42 -1.73 7.41 7.85
N ALA A 43 -2.25 7.22 6.63
CA ALA A 43 -2.46 5.89 6.05
C ALA A 43 -1.15 5.09 5.95
N LEU A 44 -0.05 5.75 5.56
CA LEU A 44 1.28 5.13 5.53
C LEU A 44 1.77 4.71 6.93
N GLU A 45 1.54 5.53 7.95
CA GLU A 45 1.96 5.20 9.31
C GLU A 45 1.17 4.01 9.86
N LEU A 46 -0.15 3.96 9.61
CA LEU A 46 -0.99 2.80 9.95
C LEU A 46 -0.54 1.53 9.21
N ALA A 47 -0.22 1.64 7.92
CA ALA A 47 0.25 0.49 7.13
C ALA A 47 1.59 -0.07 7.67
N LYS A 48 2.51 0.81 8.10
CA LYS A 48 3.77 0.38 8.73
C LYS A 48 3.54 -0.40 10.01
N MET A 49 2.58 0.01 10.85
CA MET A 49 2.25 -0.71 12.08
C MET A 49 1.78 -2.15 11.80
N GLN A 50 0.98 -2.34 10.75
CA GLN A 50 0.49 -3.66 10.33
C GLN A 50 1.58 -4.56 9.75
N ILE A 51 2.52 -4.01 8.97
CA ILE A 51 3.64 -4.78 8.38
C ILE A 51 4.56 -5.33 9.47
N ILE A 52 4.79 -4.57 10.54
CA ILE A 52 5.64 -5.00 11.67
C ILE A 52 4.97 -6.10 12.49
N GLU A 53 3.63 -6.09 12.60
CA GLU A 53 2.86 -7.10 13.32
C GLU A 53 2.69 -8.41 12.53
N MET A 54 2.69 -8.37 11.20
CA MET A 54 2.76 -9.56 10.32
C MET A 54 4.20 -10.04 10.14
N GLY A 55 4.91 -10.28 11.25
CA GLY A 55 6.31 -10.71 11.28
C GLY A 55 6.66 -11.69 10.17
N GLN A 56 7.81 -11.46 9.52
CA GLN A 56 8.30 -12.23 8.38
C GLN A 56 8.13 -13.75 8.61
N PRO A 57 7.55 -14.52 7.67
CA PRO A 57 7.54 -15.98 7.76
C PRO A 57 8.91 -16.63 7.47
N GLU A 58 10.02 -15.89 7.58
CA GLU A 58 11.36 -16.37 7.23
C GLU A 58 12.37 -16.04 8.34
N ASP A 59 12.18 -16.63 9.52
CA ASP A 59 13.23 -16.76 10.54
C ASP A 59 13.05 -18.09 11.30
N ALA A 60 12.87 -19.19 10.56
CA ALA A 60 12.86 -20.57 11.07
C ALA A 60 13.58 -21.53 10.12
#